data_AF-A0A4S4KJK0-F1
#
_entry.id   AF-A0A4S4KJK0-F1
#
_cell.length_a   1.000
_cell.length_b   1.000
_cell.length_c   1.000
_cell.angle_alpha   90.00
_cell.angle_beta   90.00
_cell.angle_gamma   90.00
#
_symmetry.space_group_name_H-M   'P 1'
#
loop_
_entity.id
_entity.type
_entity.pdbx_description
1 polymer ?
#
loop_
_entity_poly.entity_id
_entity_poly.type
_entity_poly.pdbx_seq_one_letter_code
_entity_poly.pdbx_strand_id
1 'polypeptide(L)' 'MLFLFIQHTSAALTINENYDSDVRRDMDMALDNIVPESLNWRHTDEGPDDS' A
#
# COMPACT_ATOMS: atom_id res chain seq x y z
N MET A 1 2.82 26.27 -3.09
CA MET A 1 2.01 25.07 -3.39
C MET A 1 2.97 24.01 -3.89
N LEU A 2 2.94 22.82 -3.31
CA LEU A 2 3.79 21.69 -3.69
C LEU A 2 2.89 20.55 -4.18
N PHE A 3 3.27 19.93 -5.29
CA PHE A 3 2.61 18.73 -5.82
C PHE A 3 3.60 17.58 -5.78
N LEU A 4 3.20 16.51 -5.10
CA LEU A 4 3.93 15.25 -5.10
C LEU A 4 3.07 14.24 -5.87
N PHE A 5 3.65 13.61 -6.87
CA PHE A 5 2.98 12.65 -7.74
C PHE A 5 3.86 11.42 -7.90
N ILE A 6 3.27 10.24 -7.72
CA ILE A 6 3.91 8.96 -7.97
C ILE A 6 3.39 8.41 -9.30
N GLN A 7 4.29 7.95 -10.17
CA GLN A 7 3.96 7.40 -11.50
C GLN A 7 3.78 5.88 -11.48
N HIS A 8 3.99 5.23 -10.34
CA HIS A 8 3.78 3.80 -10.15
C HIS A 8 2.28 3.53 -9.94
N THR A 9 1.78 2.46 -10.57
CA THR A 9 0.39 2.01 -10.48
C THR A 9 0.09 1.22 -9.22
N SER A 10 1.09 0.54 -8.66
CA SER A 10 1.02 -0.30 -7.45
C SER A 10 1.48 0.41 -6.16
N ALA A 11 1.60 1.74 -6.17
CA ALA A 11 2.02 2.50 -5.00
C ALA A 11 1.26 3.82 -4.82
N ALA A 12 1.17 4.29 -3.57
CA ALA A 12 0.48 5.53 -3.21
C ALA A 12 1.36 6.45 -2.34
N LEU A 13 1.07 7.75 -2.39
CA LEU A 13 1.62 8.74 -1.46
C LEU A 13 0.60 9.02 -0.36
N THR A 14 1.05 9.04 0.89
CA THR A 14 0.20 9.31 2.06
C THR A 14 0.84 10.36 2.97
N ILE A 15 0.00 11.04 3.75
CA ILE A 15 0.40 11.93 4.84
C ILE A 15 -0.30 11.42 6.09
N ASN A 16 0.49 11.09 7.11
CA ASN A 16 -0.03 10.56 8.36
C ASN A 16 0.85 11.01 9.54
N GLU A 17 0.48 10.63 10.76
CA GLU A 17 1.29 10.86 11.96
C GLU A 17 2.70 10.24 11.81
N ASN A 18 3.72 10.98 12.24
CA ASN A 18 5.12 10.57 12.18
C ASN A 18 5.85 10.68 13.54
N TYR A 19 5.11 10.77 14.64
CA TYR A 19 5.68 10.76 15.98
C TYR A 19 5.84 9.32 16.49
N ASP A 20 4.75 8.55 16.46
CA ASP A 20 4.74 7.16 16.88
C ASP A 20 5.15 6.23 15.72
N SER A 21 6.10 5.33 15.97
CA SER A 21 6.54 4.36 14.97
C SER A 21 5.53 3.25 14.70
N ASP A 22 4.62 2.99 15.64
CA ASP A 22 3.64 1.91 15.53
C ASP A 22 2.54 2.26 14.53
N VAL A 23 2.27 3.55 14.28
CA VAL A 23 1.32 4.01 13.24
C VAL A 23 1.63 3.42 11.86
N ARG A 24 2.92 3.27 11.51
CA ARG A 24 3.32 2.65 10.25
C ARG A 24 2.96 1.17 10.20
N ARG A 25 3.13 0.45 11.30
CA ARG A 25 2.81 -0.98 11.42
C ARG A 25 1.30 -1.20 11.43
N ASP A 26 0.56 -0.34 12.10
CA ASP A 26 -0.90 -0.41 12.15
C ASP A 26 -1.52 -0.13 10.78
N MET A 27 -0.97 0.84 10.04
CA MET A 27 -1.42 1.13 8.67
C MET A 27 -1.16 -0.05 7.73
N ASP A 28 0.02 -0.65 7.80
CA ASP A 28 0.41 -1.85 7.03
C ASP A 28 -0.54 -3.02 7.33
N MET A 29 -0.71 -3.35 8.60
CA MET A 29 -1.61 -4.38 9.07
C MET A 29 -3.08 -4.13 8.67
N ALA A 30 -3.55 -2.90 8.71
CA ALA A 30 -4.90 -2.57 8.28
C ALA A 30 -5.10 -2.78 6.78
N LEU A 31 -4.10 -2.43 5.95
CA LEU A 31 -4.16 -2.63 4.50
C LEU A 31 -4.12 -4.11 4.13
N ASP A 32 -3.21 -4.88 4.73
CA ASP A 32 -3.12 -6.34 4.54
C ASP A 32 -4.42 -7.06 4.89
N ASN A 33 -5.13 -6.57 5.92
CA ASN A 33 -6.44 -7.13 6.30
C ASN A 33 -7.56 -6.79 5.30
N ILE A 34 -7.52 -5.60 4.69
CA ILE A 34 -8.57 -5.14 3.75
C ILE A 34 -8.32 -5.71 2.34
N VAL A 35 -7.07 -5.72 1.89
CA VAL A 35 -6.63 -6.21 0.58
C VAL A 35 -5.46 -7.18 0.77
N PRO A 36 -5.73 -8.46 1.10
CA PRO A 36 -4.67 -9.43 1.32
C PRO A 36 -3.87 -9.71 0.04
N GLU A 37 -2.55 -9.80 0.19
CA GLU A 37 -1.62 -10.13 -0.90
C GLU A 37 -2.01 -11.45 -1.60
N SER A 38 -2.22 -12.51 -0.81
CA SER A 38 -2.59 -13.82 -1.36
C SER A 38 -4.10 -14.08 -1.37
N LEU A 39 -4.74 -13.78 -2.49
CA LEU A 39 -6.11 -14.21 -2.80
C LEU A 39 -6.21 -14.75 -4.24
N ASN A 40 -7.39 -15.25 -4.62
CA ASN A 40 -7.66 -15.67 -6.00
C ASN A 40 -7.92 -14.46 -6.90
N TRP A 41 -6.94 -13.56 -6.96
CA TRP A 41 -6.98 -12.37 -7.80
C TRP A 41 -7.01 -12.76 -9.28
N ARG A 42 -7.70 -11.95 -10.08
CA ARG A 42 -7.77 -12.16 -11.55
C ARG A 42 -6.63 -11.45 -12.27
N HIS A 43 -6.06 -10.43 -11.66
CA HIS A 43 -4.95 -9.68 -12.19
C HIS A 43 -3.68 -10.41 -11.77
N THR A 44 -2.98 -11.05 -12.70
CA THR A 44 -1.78 -11.85 -12.38
C THR A 44 -0.58 -11.52 -13.26
N ASP A 45 -0.64 -10.40 -13.97
CA ASP A 45 0.32 -10.05 -15.01
C ASP A 45 1.64 -9.50 -14.43
N GLU A 46 1.61 -9.02 -13.19
CA GLU A 46 2.72 -8.34 -12.52
C GLU A 46 3.56 -9.29 -11.63
N GLY A 47 3.06 -10.49 -11.35
CA GLY A 47 3.75 -11.49 -10.51
C GLY A 47 3.14 -11.60 -9.11
N PRO A 48 3.40 -12.71 -8.38
CA PRO A 48 2.68 -13.05 -7.14
C PRO A 48 2.80 -12.03 -5.99
N ASP A 49 3.71 -11.06 -6.11
CA ASP A 49 3.91 -9.92 -5.21
C ASP A 49 3.00 -8.72 -5.51
N ASP A 50 2.53 -8.58 -6.75
CA ASP A 50 1.68 -7.47 -7.23
C ASP A 50 0.32 -7.96 -7.80
N SER A 51 0.06 -9.27 -7.74
CA SER A 51 -1.12 -9.97 -8.28
C SER A 51 -2.19 -10.23 -7.26
#